data_AF-A0A6J4YMA9-F1
#
_entry.id   AF-A0A6J4YMA9-F1
#
_cell.length_a   1.000
_cell.length_b   1.000
_cell.length_c   1.000
_cell.angle_alpha   90.00
_cell.angle_beta   90.00
_cell.angle_gamma   90.00
#
_symmetry.space_group_name_H-M   'P 1'
#
loop_
_entity.id
_entity.type
_entity.pdbx_description
1 polymer ?
#
loop_
_entity_poly.entity_id
_entity_poly.type
_entity_poly.pdbx_seq_one_letter_code
_entity_poly.pdbx_strand_id
1 'polypeptide(L)'
;MHLVRKRAELLSHIQNTNTQYNLPVIGERIKYKANRKSIAERFEDPSVNKSIQIDLAMIDTYDKLLKDVELYILKHAKAHDANTLYLLQTIPGVGKILALVMLYEIHDIGRFPFVQDFSSYCRLIRPGKVSNGKNTGKGNKKIGNPHLKWAMSEATVLLIRQSGAGWGRATASY
;
A
#
# COMPACT_ATOMS: atom_id res chain seq x y z
N MET A 1 -7.46 -4.80 -3.58
CA MET A 1 -7.00 -5.95 -4.40
C MET A 1 -7.36 -7.26 -3.70
N HIS A 2 -8.32 -8.02 -4.24
CA HIS A 2 -8.81 -9.27 -3.64
C HIS A 2 -7.70 -10.33 -3.45
N LEU A 3 -6.85 -10.53 -4.47
CA LEU A 3 -5.77 -11.53 -4.43
C LEU A 3 -4.69 -11.23 -3.37
N VAL A 4 -4.35 -9.95 -3.17
CA VAL A 4 -3.41 -9.52 -2.12
C VAL A 4 -3.93 -9.92 -0.73
N ARG A 5 -5.25 -9.77 -0.53
CA ARG A 5 -5.90 -10.14 0.74
C ARG A 5 -5.91 -11.66 0.93
N LYS A 6 -6.23 -12.45 -0.09
CA LYS A 6 -6.17 -13.92 -0.04
C LYS A 6 -4.76 -14.42 0.31
N ARG A 7 -3.73 -13.83 -0.31
CA ARG A 7 -2.34 -14.10 0.04
C ARG A 7 -2.00 -13.75 1.50
N ALA A 8 -2.48 -12.61 1.99
CA ALA A 8 -2.25 -12.20 3.37
C ALA A 8 -2.94 -13.11 4.38
N GLU A 9 -4.16 -13.57 4.07
CA GLU A 9 -4.91 -14.55 4.89
C GLU A 9 -4.08 -15.83 5.11
N LEU A 10 -3.44 -16.36 4.06
CA LEU A 10 -2.57 -17.54 4.17
C LEU A 10 -1.31 -17.29 5.03
N LEU A 11 -0.66 -16.13 4.88
CA LEU A 11 0.49 -15.78 5.72
C LEU A 11 0.09 -15.68 7.20
N SER A 12 -1.07 -15.08 7.48
CA SER A 12 -1.61 -15.02 8.84
C SER A 12 -1.99 -16.40 9.36
N HIS A 13 -2.56 -17.28 8.53
CA HIS A 13 -2.86 -18.65 8.92
C HIS A 13 -1.60 -19.38 9.39
N ILE A 14 -0.51 -19.34 8.62
CA ILE A 14 0.79 -19.94 9.02
C ILE A 14 1.29 -19.42 10.37
N GLN A 15 1.22 -18.10 10.59
CA GLN A 15 1.65 -17.48 11.86
C GLN A 15 0.76 -17.90 13.04
N ASN A 16 -0.55 -17.98 12.81
CA ASN A 16 -1.51 -18.40 13.82
C ASN A 16 -1.31 -19.88 14.18
N THR A 17 -1.16 -20.77 13.19
CA THR A 17 -0.88 -22.18 13.40
C THR A 17 0.43 -22.38 14.17
N ASN A 18 1.49 -21.64 13.83
CA ASN A 18 2.73 -21.68 14.59
C ASN A 18 2.52 -21.37 16.09
N THR A 19 1.67 -20.39 16.38
CA THR A 19 1.36 -19.97 17.75
C THR A 19 0.49 -21.00 18.46
N GLN A 20 -0.48 -21.59 17.78
CA GLN A 20 -1.35 -22.65 18.33
C GLN A 20 -0.57 -23.91 18.76
N TYR A 21 0.51 -24.24 18.04
CA TYR A 21 1.39 -25.35 18.38
C TYR A 21 2.50 -24.96 19.38
N ASN A 22 2.44 -23.76 19.97
CA ASN A 22 3.42 -23.23 20.92
C ASN A 22 4.88 -23.29 20.43
N LEU A 23 5.08 -23.19 19.12
CA LEU A 23 6.41 -23.21 18.52
C LEU A 23 7.10 -21.84 18.67
N PRO A 24 8.45 -21.80 18.73
CA PRO A 24 9.18 -20.54 18.72
C PRO A 24 8.76 -19.64 17.56
N VAL A 25 8.84 -18.32 17.77
CA VAL A 25 8.49 -17.33 16.76
C VAL A 25 9.32 -17.58 15.49
N ILE A 26 8.67 -17.48 14.33
CA ILE A 26 9.38 -17.54 13.05
C ILE A 26 10.27 -16.30 12.96
N GLY A 27 11.58 -16.48 13.13
CA GLY A 27 12.54 -15.37 13.23
C GLY A 27 12.66 -14.51 11.98
N GLU A 28 12.22 -15.06 10.84
CA GLU A 28 12.25 -14.37 9.55
C GLU A 28 10.88 -13.95 9.04
N ARG A 29 10.86 -12.91 8.20
CA ARG A 29 9.61 -12.42 7.60
C ARG A 29 9.15 -13.32 6.44
N ILE A 30 8.23 -14.23 6.74
CA ILE A 30 7.61 -15.18 5.79
C ILE A 30 6.96 -14.55 4.55
N LYS A 31 6.69 -13.24 4.57
CA LYS A 31 6.20 -12.51 3.40
C LYS A 31 7.18 -12.57 2.22
N TYR A 32 8.48 -12.74 2.49
CA TYR A 32 9.52 -12.85 1.48
C TYR A 32 9.73 -14.32 1.10
N LYS A 33 9.75 -14.59 -0.21
CA LYS A 33 9.87 -15.97 -0.73
C LYS A 33 11.11 -16.71 -0.23
N ALA A 34 12.25 -16.03 -0.10
CA ALA A 34 13.50 -16.62 0.36
C ALA A 34 13.40 -17.21 1.78
N ASN A 35 12.54 -16.63 2.61
CA ASN A 35 12.42 -16.89 4.04
C ASN A 35 11.39 -18.01 4.33
N ARG A 36 10.86 -18.66 3.28
CA ARG A 36 9.80 -19.67 3.39
C ARG A 36 10.31 -21.11 3.44
N LYS A 37 11.61 -21.30 3.27
CA LYS A 37 12.24 -22.62 3.30
C LYS A 37 12.04 -23.25 4.69
N SER A 38 11.76 -24.55 4.70
CA SER A 38 11.63 -25.35 5.93
C SER A 38 10.56 -24.89 6.93
N ILE A 39 9.63 -23.98 6.56
CA ILE A 39 8.55 -23.57 7.47
C ILE A 39 7.64 -24.75 7.81
N ALA A 40 7.28 -25.58 6.83
CA ALA A 40 6.42 -26.73 7.04
C ALA A 40 7.07 -27.79 7.95
N GLU A 41 8.40 -27.98 7.83
CA GLU A 41 9.20 -28.96 8.60
C GLU A 41 9.18 -28.69 10.11
N ARG A 42 8.71 -27.52 10.55
CA ARG A 42 8.59 -27.16 11.97
C ARG A 42 7.41 -27.84 12.67
N PHE A 43 6.47 -28.40 11.91
CA PHE A 43 5.29 -29.07 12.43
C PHE A 43 5.48 -30.59 12.34
N GLU A 44 5.51 -31.25 13.50
CA GLU A 44 5.66 -32.71 13.63
C GLU A 44 4.42 -33.47 13.15
N ASP A 45 3.22 -32.90 13.35
CA ASP A 45 1.97 -33.49 12.88
C ASP A 45 1.93 -33.50 11.33
N PRO A 46 1.80 -34.68 10.69
CA PRO A 46 1.84 -34.79 9.23
C PRO A 46 0.72 -34.02 8.51
N SER A 47 -0.46 -33.90 9.13
CA SER A 47 -1.61 -33.21 8.55
C SER A 47 -1.40 -31.69 8.57
N VAL A 48 -0.88 -31.18 9.68
CA VAL A 48 -0.53 -29.75 9.82
C VAL A 48 0.61 -29.40 8.88
N ASN A 49 1.66 -30.22 8.85
CA ASN A 49 2.77 -30.08 7.92
C ASN A 49 2.25 -29.97 6.47
N LYS A 50 1.35 -30.88 6.06
CA LYS A 50 0.75 -30.85 4.73
C LYS A 50 -0.09 -29.60 4.47
N SER A 51 -0.88 -29.16 5.45
CA SER A 51 -1.68 -27.93 5.36
C SER A 51 -0.79 -26.70 5.11
N ILE A 52 0.30 -26.56 5.87
CA ILE A 52 1.26 -25.46 5.71
C ILE A 52 1.98 -25.53 4.36
N GLN A 53 2.31 -26.72 3.85
CA GLN A 53 2.85 -26.87 2.49
C GLN A 53 1.88 -26.34 1.43
N ILE A 54 0.57 -26.61 1.57
CA ILE A 54 -0.46 -26.13 0.65
C ILE A 54 -0.54 -24.60 0.70
N ASP A 55 -0.56 -24.02 1.90
CA ASP A 55 -0.57 -22.56 2.06
C ASP A 55 0.62 -21.91 1.37
N LEU A 56 1.83 -22.45 1.57
CA LEU A 56 3.04 -21.96 0.94
C LEU A 56 2.97 -22.04 -0.59
N ALA A 57 2.45 -23.14 -1.15
CA ALA A 57 2.25 -23.30 -2.59
C ALA A 57 1.23 -22.29 -3.15
N MET A 58 0.16 -22.03 -2.41
CA MET A 58 -0.85 -21.03 -2.78
C MET A 58 -0.29 -19.60 -2.72
N ILE A 59 0.49 -19.27 -1.69
CA ILE A 59 1.19 -17.98 -1.60
C ILE A 59 2.13 -17.79 -2.80
N ASP A 60 2.89 -18.82 -3.17
CA ASP A 60 3.78 -18.78 -4.33
C ASP A 60 3.03 -18.59 -5.66
N THR A 61 1.84 -19.18 -5.78
CA THR A 61 0.96 -18.99 -6.93
C THR A 61 0.42 -17.56 -6.99
N TYR A 62 -0.07 -17.04 -5.86
CA TYR A 62 -0.52 -15.65 -5.77
C TYR A 62 0.61 -14.65 -6.06
N ASP A 63 1.85 -14.92 -5.60
CA ASP A 63 3.02 -14.08 -5.90
C ASP A 63 3.24 -13.96 -7.42
N LYS A 64 3.09 -15.06 -8.18
CA LYS A 64 3.21 -15.04 -9.65
C LYS A 64 2.07 -14.25 -10.29
N LEU A 65 0.82 -14.57 -9.95
CA LEU A 65 -0.36 -13.90 -10.53
C LEU A 65 -0.35 -12.40 -10.25
N LEU A 66 0.00 -11.98 -9.02
CA LEU A 66 0.09 -10.57 -8.67
C LEU A 66 1.16 -9.85 -9.49
N LYS A 67 2.32 -10.49 -9.70
CA LYS A 67 3.40 -9.94 -10.52
C LYS A 67 2.98 -9.80 -11.98
N ASP A 68 2.27 -10.78 -12.52
CA ASP A 68 1.80 -10.74 -13.91
C ASP A 68 0.76 -9.63 -14.12
N VAL A 69 -0.17 -9.47 -13.18
CA VAL A 69 -1.15 -8.37 -13.19
C VAL A 69 -0.45 -7.02 -13.06
N GLU A 70 0.52 -6.88 -12.16
CA GLU A 70 1.31 -5.66 -12.01
C GLU A 70 2.06 -5.32 -13.30
N LEU A 71 2.70 -6.31 -13.93
CA LEU A 71 3.40 -6.12 -15.20
C LEU A 71 2.44 -5.72 -16.32
N TYR A 72 1.27 -6.35 -16.39
CA TYR A 72 0.24 -6.03 -17.37
C TYR A 72 -0.22 -4.57 -17.23
N ILE A 73 -0.56 -4.15 -16.00
CA ILE A 73 -0.97 -2.78 -15.72
C ILE A 73 0.14 -1.80 -16.09
N LEU A 74 1.38 -2.07 -15.71
CA LEU A 74 2.52 -1.19 -16.02
C LEU A 74 2.77 -1.04 -17.52
N LYS A 75 2.65 -2.12 -18.29
CA LYS A 75 2.82 -2.08 -19.75
C LYS A 75 1.77 -1.21 -20.42
N HIS A 76 0.51 -1.37 -20.02
CA HIS A 76 -0.58 -0.62 -20.63
C HIS A 76 -0.60 0.84 -20.15
N ALA A 77 -0.24 1.09 -18.89
CA ALA A 77 -0.27 2.44 -18.35
C ALA A 77 0.81 3.38 -18.89
N LYS A 78 1.99 2.85 -19.23
CA LYS A 78 3.05 3.63 -19.90
C LYS A 78 2.59 4.27 -21.22
N ALA A 79 1.58 3.71 -21.88
CA ALA A 79 1.07 4.25 -23.14
C ALA A 79 0.28 5.57 -22.97
N HIS A 80 -0.17 5.91 -21.75
CA HIS A 80 -0.98 7.11 -21.51
C HIS A 80 -0.12 8.36 -21.29
N ASP A 81 0.81 8.32 -20.34
CA ASP A 81 1.74 9.42 -20.07
C ASP A 81 2.99 8.92 -19.33
N ALA A 82 4.01 8.54 -20.11
CA ALA A 82 5.26 8.02 -19.56
C ALA A 82 6.08 9.07 -18.79
N ASN A 83 5.99 10.35 -19.18
CA ASN A 83 6.76 11.43 -18.57
C ASN A 83 6.21 11.76 -17.18
N THR A 84 4.90 11.95 -17.05
CA THR A 84 4.27 12.18 -15.74
C THR A 84 4.46 10.98 -14.82
N LEU A 85 4.36 9.75 -15.34
CA LEU A 85 4.63 8.54 -14.56
C LEU A 85 6.08 8.48 -14.04
N TYR A 86 7.06 8.91 -14.85
CA TYR A 86 8.46 9.00 -14.44
C TYR A 86 8.64 10.08 -13.37
N LEU A 87 8.09 11.28 -13.58
CA LEU A 87 8.18 12.39 -12.63
C LEU A 87 7.60 12.03 -11.27
N LEU A 88 6.42 11.39 -11.23
CA LEU A 88 5.80 10.93 -9.98
C LEU A 88 6.70 9.94 -9.22
N GLN A 89 7.47 9.10 -9.90
CA GLN A 89 8.40 8.16 -9.26
C GLN A 89 9.67 8.82 -8.72
N THR A 90 9.95 10.09 -9.06
CA THR A 90 11.06 10.84 -8.46
C THR A 90 10.72 11.33 -7.05
N ILE A 91 9.43 11.37 -6.69
CA ILE A 91 8.98 11.73 -5.35
C ILE A 91 9.41 10.61 -4.38
N PRO A 92 10.20 10.88 -3.33
CA PRO A 92 10.65 9.82 -2.45
C PRO A 92 9.45 9.20 -1.70
N GLY A 93 9.47 7.88 -1.56
CA GLY A 93 8.32 7.10 -1.10
C GLY A 93 7.28 6.74 -2.16
N VAL A 94 7.32 7.32 -3.37
CA VAL A 94 6.39 7.00 -4.46
C VAL A 94 7.01 5.97 -5.41
N GLY A 95 6.56 4.71 -5.29
CA GLY A 95 6.93 3.64 -6.22
C GLY A 95 5.98 3.54 -7.43
N LYS A 96 6.26 2.59 -8.33
CA LYS A 96 5.50 2.36 -9.57
C LYS A 96 3.98 2.28 -9.37
N ILE A 97 3.52 1.47 -8.41
CA ILE A 97 2.07 1.33 -8.13
C ILE A 97 1.45 2.63 -7.62
N LEU A 98 2.12 3.33 -6.71
CA LEU A 98 1.60 4.59 -6.16
C LEU A 98 1.58 5.68 -7.24
N ALA A 99 2.61 5.74 -8.07
CA ALA A 99 2.68 6.65 -9.21
C ALA A 99 1.55 6.39 -10.22
N LEU A 100 1.23 5.12 -10.49
CA LEU A 100 0.09 4.76 -11.35
C LEU A 100 -1.25 5.21 -10.75
N VAL A 101 -1.46 4.95 -9.46
CA VAL A 101 -2.69 5.40 -8.78
C VAL A 101 -2.79 6.92 -8.82
N MET A 102 -1.69 7.64 -8.57
CA MET A 102 -1.68 9.10 -8.68
C MET A 102 -1.98 9.56 -10.10
N LEU A 103 -1.32 9.00 -11.11
CA LEU A 103 -1.53 9.35 -12.52
C LEU A 103 -3.00 9.20 -12.92
N TYR A 104 -3.62 8.07 -12.60
CA TYR A 104 -5.00 7.78 -12.99
C TYR A 104 -6.04 8.47 -12.13
N GLU A 105 -5.80 8.74 -10.85
CA GLU A 105 -6.81 9.39 -10.01
C GLU A 105 -6.76 10.93 -10.08
N ILE A 106 -5.58 11.48 -10.38
CA ILE A 106 -5.40 12.91 -10.65
C ILE A 106 -5.93 13.23 -12.04
N HIS A 107 -5.59 12.41 -13.06
CA HIS A 107 -5.78 12.71 -14.47
C HIS A 107 -5.17 14.06 -14.84
N ASP A 108 -5.98 15.12 -14.92
CA ASP A 108 -5.54 16.48 -15.16
C ASP A 108 -5.41 17.24 -13.83
N ILE A 109 -4.20 17.70 -13.51
CA ILE A 109 -3.94 18.52 -12.32
C ILE A 109 -4.56 19.92 -12.43
N GLY A 110 -4.77 20.43 -13.65
CA GLY A 110 -5.35 21.75 -13.93
C GLY A 110 -6.81 21.88 -13.49
N ARG A 111 -7.50 20.77 -13.20
CA ARG A 111 -8.86 20.78 -12.63
C ARG A 111 -8.93 21.32 -11.20
N PHE A 112 -7.78 21.51 -10.54
CA PHE A 112 -7.68 22.06 -9.19
C PHE A 112 -7.08 23.47 -9.26
N PRO A 113 -7.90 24.53 -9.09
CA PRO A 113 -7.41 25.91 -9.12
C PRO A 113 -6.40 26.22 -8.01
N PHE A 114 -6.58 25.60 -6.83
CA PHE A 114 -5.69 25.80 -5.68
C PHE A 114 -5.16 24.47 -5.10
N VAL A 115 -3.98 24.53 -4.49
CA VAL A 115 -3.34 23.39 -3.81
C VAL A 115 -4.23 22.84 -2.69
N GLN A 116 -5.01 23.70 -2.03
CA GLN A 116 -5.96 23.33 -0.99
C GLN A 116 -7.10 22.47 -1.57
N ASP A 117 -7.56 22.75 -2.79
CA ASP A 117 -8.62 21.96 -3.44
C ASP A 117 -8.12 20.54 -3.71
N PHE A 118 -6.90 20.42 -4.23
CA PHE A 118 -6.25 19.13 -4.45
C PHE A 118 -6.02 18.37 -3.14
N SER A 119 -5.51 19.06 -2.11
CA SER A 119 -5.26 18.48 -0.79
C SER A 119 -6.55 18.01 -0.11
N SER A 120 -7.64 18.77 -0.27
CA SER A 120 -8.98 18.41 0.19
C SER A 120 -9.52 17.21 -0.60
N TYR A 121 -9.33 17.18 -1.92
CA TYR A 121 -9.72 16.05 -2.77
C TYR A 121 -8.96 14.77 -2.40
N CYS A 122 -7.69 14.86 -2.02
CA CYS A 122 -6.89 13.75 -1.47
C CYS A 122 -7.26 13.39 -0.02
N ARG A 123 -8.25 14.05 0.59
CA ARG A 123 -8.70 13.88 1.99
C ARG A 123 -7.61 14.14 3.02
N LEU A 124 -6.60 14.97 2.70
CA LEU A 124 -5.49 15.32 3.60
C LEU A 124 -5.85 16.46 4.55
N ILE A 125 -6.75 17.35 4.11
CA ILE A 125 -7.29 18.44 4.92
C ILE A 125 -8.81 18.35 4.99
N ARG A 126 -9.43 19.04 5.96
CA ARG A 126 -10.89 19.10 6.03
C ARG A 126 -11.41 20.07 4.96
N PRO A 127 -12.38 19.68 4.12
CA PRO A 127 -12.99 20.60 3.16
C PRO A 127 -13.68 21.75 3.89
N GLY A 128 -13.50 22.98 3.39
CA GLY A 128 -14.34 24.12 3.76
C GLY A 128 -15.72 23.99 3.14
N LYS A 129 -16.77 24.44 3.84
CA LYS A 129 -18.13 24.51 3.31
C LYS A 129 -18.42 25.97 2.99
N VAL A 130 -18.41 26.34 1.72
CA VAL A 130 -18.77 27.70 1.29
C VAL A 130 -20.17 27.68 0.72
N SER A 131 -21.03 28.59 1.17
CA SER A 131 -22.37 28.81 0.60
C SER A 131 -22.52 30.29 0.30
N ASN A 132 -22.88 30.62 -0.93
CA ASN A 132 -23.03 32.01 -1.40
C ASN A 132 -21.82 32.91 -1.05
N GLY A 133 -20.60 32.40 -1.28
CA GLY A 133 -19.35 33.10 -0.96
C GLY A 133 -18.99 33.21 0.53
N LYS A 134 -19.84 32.73 1.45
CA LYS A 134 -19.60 32.78 2.90
C LYS A 134 -19.17 31.41 3.43
N ASN A 135 -18.18 31.40 4.32
CA ASN A 135 -17.76 30.18 5.01
C ASN A 135 -18.84 29.76 6.02
N THR A 136 -19.47 28.62 5.77
CA THR A 136 -20.58 28.05 6.57
C THR A 136 -20.14 26.89 7.46
N GLY A 137 -18.84 26.60 7.52
CA GLY A 137 -18.27 25.59 8.41
C GLY A 137 -17.42 24.56 7.69
N LYS A 138 -17.28 23.37 8.29
CA LYS A 138 -16.42 22.28 7.80
C LYS A 138 -17.28 21.18 7.18
N GLY A 139 -16.87 20.69 6.01
CA GLY A 139 -17.49 19.54 5.34
C GLY A 139 -17.07 18.19 5.94
N ASN A 140 -17.67 17.11 5.43
CA ASN A 140 -17.37 15.74 5.86
C ASN A 140 -15.94 15.34 5.42
N LYS A 141 -15.15 14.83 6.37
CA LYS A 141 -13.77 14.35 6.16
C LYS A 141 -13.65 13.18 5.18
N LYS A 142 -14.74 12.46 4.91
CA LYS A 142 -14.77 11.32 3.99
C LYS A 142 -15.10 11.74 2.54
N ILE A 143 -15.30 13.02 2.25
CA ILE A 143 -15.51 13.54 0.90
C ILE A 143 -14.16 13.64 0.18
N GLY A 144 -14.10 13.25 -1.09
CA GLY A 144 -12.89 13.23 -1.92
C GLY A 144 -12.50 11.82 -2.37
N ASN A 145 -11.31 11.66 -2.90
CA ASN A 145 -10.82 10.41 -3.48
C ASN A 145 -10.15 9.50 -2.44
N PRO A 146 -10.71 8.31 -2.17
CA PRO A 146 -10.14 7.39 -1.19
C PRO A 146 -8.82 6.74 -1.65
N HIS A 147 -8.62 6.59 -2.96
CA HIS A 147 -7.40 6.01 -3.53
C HIS A 147 -6.21 6.95 -3.39
N LEU A 148 -6.40 8.25 -3.67
CA LEU A 148 -5.36 9.26 -3.43
C LEU A 148 -5.05 9.43 -1.95
N LYS A 149 -6.07 9.40 -1.07
CA LYS A 149 -5.85 9.38 0.38
C LYS A 149 -4.92 8.23 0.79
N TRP A 150 -5.21 7.03 0.29
CA TRP A 150 -4.39 5.86 0.57
C TRP A 150 -2.98 6.02 -0.01
N ALA A 151 -2.85 6.42 -1.28
CA ALA A 151 -1.57 6.55 -1.94
C ALA A 151 -0.64 7.56 -1.25
N MET A 152 -1.18 8.72 -0.84
CA MET A 152 -0.42 9.74 -0.10
C MET A 152 0.00 9.25 1.30
N SER A 153 -0.85 8.45 1.96
CA SER A 153 -0.53 7.87 3.27
C SER A 153 0.63 6.87 3.15
N GLU A 154 0.58 5.97 2.15
CA GLU A 154 1.64 4.99 1.89
C GLU A 154 2.95 5.67 1.49
N ALA A 155 2.88 6.66 0.60
CA ALA A 155 4.05 7.42 0.16
C ALA A 155 4.76 8.06 1.35
N THR A 156 4.00 8.68 2.28
CA THR A 156 4.55 9.27 3.50
C THR A 156 5.25 8.24 4.39
N VAL A 157 4.64 7.08 4.62
CA VAL A 157 5.26 6.01 5.45
C VAL A 157 6.55 5.50 4.81
N LEU A 158 6.57 5.32 3.50
CA LEU A 158 7.75 4.88 2.75
C LEU A 158 8.84 5.94 2.73
N LEU A 159 8.48 7.22 2.58
CA LEU A 159 9.37 8.37 2.70
C LEU A 159 10.07 8.39 4.06
N ILE A 160 9.29 8.31 5.15
CA ILE A 160 9.83 8.29 6.52
C ILE A 160 10.82 7.14 6.68
N ARG A 161 10.48 5.94 6.19
CA ARG A 161 11.38 4.78 6.23
C ARG A 161 12.68 5.00 5.46
N GLN A 162 12.63 5.67 4.31
CA GLN A 162 13.81 5.93 3.46
C GLN A 162 14.70 7.04 4.02
N SER A 163 14.13 8.01 4.74
CA SER A 163 14.85 9.17 5.27
C SER A 163 15.85 8.86 6.40
N GLY A 164 15.93 7.62 6.89
CA GLY A 164 17.00 7.12 7.78
C GLY A 164 17.03 7.66 9.21
N ALA A 165 16.68 8.93 9.44
CA ALA A 165 16.64 9.58 10.75
C ALA A 165 15.95 10.96 10.61
N GLY A 166 15.17 11.37 11.63
CA GLY A 166 14.88 12.80 11.83
C GLY A 166 13.47 13.31 11.51
N TRP A 167 12.41 12.59 11.89
CA TRP A 167 11.06 13.18 12.02
C TRP A 167 10.64 13.27 13.50
N GLY A 168 11.55 13.74 14.35
CA GLY A 168 11.34 13.95 15.78
C GLY A 168 11.92 15.26 16.33
N ARG A 169 12.45 16.13 15.46
CA ARG A 169 12.99 17.46 15.83
C ARG A 169 12.53 18.56 14.87
N ALA A 170 11.24 18.58 14.56
CA ALA A 170 10.61 19.82 14.10
C ALA A 170 10.03 20.50 15.35
N THR A 171 10.79 21.44 15.88
CA THR A 171 10.38 22.37 16.93
C THR A 171 9.02 22.97 16.57
N ALA A 172 8.04 22.78 17.45
CA ALA A 172 6.86 23.60 17.48
C ALA A 172 7.32 25.03 17.79
N SER A 173 7.35 25.86 16.76
CA SER A 173 7.44 27.31 16.87
C SER A 173 6.55 27.88 15.78
N TYR A 174 5.26 27.93 16.09
CA TYR A 174 4.30 28.94 15.66
C TYR A 174 3.23 29.05 16.74
#